data_AF-A0A2C6AK98-F1
#
_entry.id   AF-A0A2C6AK98-F1
#
_cell.length_a   1.000
_cell.length_b   1.000
_cell.length_c   1.000
_cell.angle_alpha   90.00
_cell.angle_beta   90.00
_cell.angle_gamma   90.00
#
_symmetry.space_group_name_H-M   'P 1'
#
loop_
_entity.id
_entity.type
_entity.pdbx_description
1 polymer ?
#
loop_
_entity_poly.entity_id
_entity_poly.type
_entity_poly.pdbx_seq_one_letter_code
_entity_poly.pdbx_strand_id
1 'polypeptide(L)'
;MRAPYWDWALDSDLPPCVGPSSHTINTPTGRRSVRNPLATYRFPRDALGGRFGSFNPEPSGGIAHCGSAARANRDLAQLNLRGMLYEGFVFAQSFEDISSNGGRGISIEQVHNNIHNTAACGNQLSQLTYAGFDPLFWLHHAMVDRAYAFWEATHPDQAVMTGSYRGGGEFTTPEGTTITPRSPLSPFFDGSGRRHTAQSVTARQNYGYGYEGLDFSLPREELRRQSTQLFNQLYSPGANNLLKKREESTHGKKIYLAHMSYDVEEMIERPVRISLYLCEKFMGEIDVLDMPLKGIQNAAVPLEKAIETCRRSGSSAKELLNGMAVRIITHTGKEIPLDKIPSMKMELEDMEYTPAKSIYEFPKISNRHTRPANLKQFLAKKIGKHERPGGGESSHKGGYGGEEEEGYGKNEGSEEKGYGGSKKESYGDSKKEGYGGSKKESYGDSKKKGYGSSESDY
;
A
#
# COMPACT_ATOMS: atom_id res chain seq x y z
N MET A 1 26.99 1.38 -7.00
CA MET A 1 25.97 1.25 -5.93
C MET A 1 24.62 1.68 -6.50
N ARG A 2 23.56 0.95 -6.21
CA ARG A 2 22.16 1.27 -6.57
C ARG A 2 21.31 1.13 -5.30
N ALA A 3 20.16 1.79 -5.24
CA ALA A 3 19.24 1.62 -4.13
C ALA A 3 18.68 0.19 -4.13
N PRO A 4 18.67 -0.53 -2.99
CA PRO A 4 18.04 -1.83 -2.89
C PRO A 4 16.51 -1.68 -2.85
N TYR A 5 15.79 -2.73 -3.19
CA TYR A 5 14.32 -2.81 -3.11
C TYR A 5 13.89 -3.79 -2.01
N TRP A 6 12.70 -3.56 -1.45
CA TRP A 6 12.03 -4.49 -0.54
C TRP A 6 10.91 -5.22 -1.27
N ASP A 7 11.14 -6.48 -1.63
CA ASP A 7 10.19 -7.32 -2.39
C ASP A 7 9.06 -7.84 -1.50
N TRP A 8 8.20 -6.92 -1.04
CA TRP A 8 7.08 -7.20 -0.14
C TRP A 8 6.07 -8.22 -0.69
N ALA A 9 6.07 -8.47 -2.01
CA ALA A 9 5.22 -9.48 -2.65
C ALA A 9 5.80 -10.89 -2.50
N LEU A 10 7.13 -11.02 -2.47
CA LEU A 10 7.81 -12.29 -2.24
C LEU A 10 7.95 -12.59 -0.75
N ASP A 11 8.40 -11.60 0.02
CA ASP A 11 8.60 -11.63 1.46
C ASP A 11 8.11 -10.31 2.07
N SER A 12 6.96 -10.37 2.75
CA SER A 12 6.29 -9.21 3.34
C SER A 12 6.93 -8.72 4.62
N ASP A 13 7.93 -9.40 5.17
CA ASP A 13 8.58 -8.96 6.40
C ASP A 13 9.38 -7.68 6.16
N LEU A 14 9.41 -6.79 7.16
CA LEU A 14 10.23 -5.58 7.10
C LEU A 14 11.70 -5.94 6.84
N PRO A 15 12.41 -5.18 5.97
CA PRO A 15 13.82 -5.44 5.70
C PRO A 15 14.64 -5.44 7.00
N PRO A 16 15.48 -6.45 7.27
CA PRO A 16 16.24 -6.53 8.52
C PRO A 16 17.13 -5.32 8.80
N CYS A 17 17.47 -4.55 7.76
CA CYS A 17 18.28 -3.35 7.88
C CYS A 17 17.56 -2.17 8.54
N VAL A 18 16.21 -2.14 8.61
CA VAL A 18 15.46 -1.01 9.21
C VAL A 18 15.16 -1.19 10.70
N GLY A 19 15.24 -2.41 11.23
CA GLY A 19 14.90 -2.68 12.63
C GLY A 19 15.93 -2.19 13.67
N PRO A 20 17.23 -2.54 13.55
CA PRO A 20 18.23 -2.22 14.56
C PRO A 20 18.52 -0.73 14.69
N SER A 21 18.74 -0.22 15.89
CA SER A 21 19.10 1.20 16.12
C SER A 21 20.55 1.55 15.73
N SER A 22 21.40 0.54 15.56
CA SER A 22 22.81 0.68 15.17
C SER A 22 23.25 -0.47 14.26
N HIS A 23 24.27 -0.22 13.44
CA HIS A 23 24.90 -1.21 12.58
C HIS A 23 26.42 -1.14 12.72
N THR A 24 27.08 -2.28 12.56
CA THR A 24 28.54 -2.33 12.47
C THR A 24 28.98 -2.22 11.02
N ILE A 25 29.77 -1.19 10.70
CA ILE A 25 30.32 -0.96 9.36
C ILE A 25 31.84 -1.08 9.36
N ASN A 26 32.41 -1.35 8.19
CA ASN A 26 33.85 -1.25 7.98
C ASN A 26 34.21 0.23 7.79
N THR A 27 35.20 0.71 8.54
CA THR A 27 35.78 2.05 8.37
C THR A 27 37.25 1.91 7.95
N PRO A 28 37.90 2.97 7.44
CA PRO A 28 39.33 2.93 7.12
C PRO A 28 40.23 2.51 8.29
N THR A 29 39.76 2.66 9.55
CA THR A 29 40.48 2.30 10.77
C THR A 29 39.95 1.02 11.45
N GLY A 30 39.17 0.19 10.75
CA GLY A 30 38.57 -1.04 11.29
C GLY A 30 37.05 -0.96 11.48
N ARG A 31 36.46 -2.01 12.06
CA ARG A 31 35.01 -2.10 12.26
C ARG A 31 34.55 -1.12 13.34
N ARG A 32 33.48 -0.37 13.09
CA ARG A 32 32.86 0.53 14.06
C ARG A 32 31.34 0.37 14.07
N SER A 33 30.75 0.47 15.26
CA SER A 33 29.30 0.60 15.41
C SER A 33 28.88 2.05 15.19
N VAL A 34 27.88 2.25 14.34
CA VAL A 34 27.31 3.56 14.01
C VAL A 34 25.79 3.50 14.19
N ARG A 35 25.16 4.66 14.43
CA ARG A 35 23.70 4.76 14.39
C ARG A 35 23.20 4.29 13.03
N ASN A 36 22.16 3.48 13.02
CA ASN A 36 21.53 3.04 11.79
C ASN A 36 20.71 4.20 11.18
N PRO A 37 21.11 4.76 10.01
CA PRO A 37 20.32 5.80 9.36
C PRO A 37 19.02 5.26 8.74
N LEU A 38 18.89 3.94 8.57
CA LEU A 38 17.69 3.30 8.01
C LEU A 38 16.62 3.01 9.07
N ALA A 39 16.94 3.15 10.36
CA ALA A 39 15.97 2.89 11.44
C ALA A 39 15.03 4.06 11.70
N THR A 40 15.47 5.29 11.51
CA THR A 40 14.64 6.48 11.73
C THR A 40 15.33 7.71 11.15
N TYR A 41 14.53 8.63 10.61
CA TYR A 41 14.97 9.99 10.34
C TYR A 41 14.56 10.90 11.50
N ARG A 42 15.51 11.69 12.00
CA ARG A 42 15.25 12.69 13.05
C ARG A 42 15.12 14.06 12.40
N PHE A 43 13.98 14.70 12.59
CA PHE A 43 13.73 16.00 12.00
C PHE A 43 14.67 17.07 12.60
N PRO A 44 15.24 17.97 11.78
CA PRO A 44 16.06 19.06 12.28
C PRO A 44 15.26 19.98 13.23
N ARG A 45 15.91 20.48 14.28
CA ARG A 45 15.28 21.40 15.25
C ARG A 45 14.73 22.66 14.59
N ASP A 46 15.43 23.19 13.58
CA ASP A 46 14.98 24.36 12.83
C ASP A 46 13.66 24.10 12.09
N ALA A 47 13.47 22.90 11.54
CA ALA A 47 12.23 22.53 10.86
C ALA A 47 11.08 22.42 11.88
N LEU A 48 11.31 21.74 13.00
CA LEU A 48 10.35 21.64 14.11
C LEU A 48 10.05 23.00 14.75
N GLY A 49 11.00 23.93 14.70
CA GLY A 49 10.86 25.31 15.17
C GLY A 49 10.15 26.24 14.17
N GLY A 50 9.67 25.72 13.04
CA GLY A 50 8.87 26.48 12.08
C GLY A 50 9.67 27.30 11.05
N ARG A 51 10.98 27.08 10.92
CA ARG A 51 11.84 27.82 9.97
C ARG A 51 11.33 27.72 8.52
N PHE A 52 10.69 26.61 8.18
CA PHE A 52 10.18 26.33 6.83
C PHE A 52 8.64 26.34 6.78
N GLY A 53 7.99 26.97 7.75
CA GLY A 53 6.53 26.97 7.91
C GLY A 53 6.06 25.96 8.95
N SER A 54 4.73 25.85 9.11
CA SER A 54 4.11 24.93 10.05
C SER A 54 4.48 23.48 9.73
N PHE A 55 5.20 22.83 10.64
CA PHE A 55 5.68 21.47 10.48
C PHE A 55 5.62 20.75 11.83
N ASN A 56 4.57 19.97 12.04
CA ASN A 56 4.34 19.24 13.29
C ASN A 56 4.18 17.74 13.03
N PRO A 57 5.30 17.00 12.91
CA PRO A 57 5.26 15.56 12.71
C PRO A 57 4.82 14.87 14.01
N GLU A 58 3.55 14.48 14.09
CA GLU A 58 3.06 13.57 15.13
C GLU A 58 3.41 12.12 14.77
N PRO A 59 3.67 11.23 15.75
CA PRO A 59 3.63 11.45 17.19
C PRO A 59 4.98 11.91 17.80
N SER A 60 6.01 12.18 16.99
CA SER A 60 7.35 12.47 17.52
C SER A 60 8.20 13.33 16.59
N GLY A 61 9.24 13.98 17.15
CA GLY A 61 10.26 14.72 16.40
C GLY A 61 11.17 13.86 15.49
N GLY A 62 10.81 12.61 15.24
CA GLY A 62 11.39 11.74 14.22
C GLY A 62 10.35 10.78 13.64
N ILE A 63 10.76 10.05 12.61
CA ILE A 63 9.95 8.98 12.03
C ILE A 63 9.71 7.90 13.07
N ALA A 64 8.43 7.59 13.30
CA ALA A 64 7.97 6.49 14.12
C ALA A 64 7.45 5.35 13.25
N HIS A 65 7.65 4.13 13.73
CA HIS A 65 7.14 2.90 13.11
C HIS A 65 6.19 2.18 14.07
N CYS A 66 5.74 0.99 13.68
CA CYS A 66 5.08 0.07 14.58
C CYS A 66 5.90 -0.12 15.88
N GLY A 67 5.21 -0.35 17.01
CA GLY A 67 5.88 -0.59 18.30
C GLY A 67 6.86 -1.79 18.31
N SER A 68 6.79 -2.68 17.31
CA SER A 68 7.82 -3.65 17.00
C SER A 68 7.74 -4.10 15.53
N ALA A 69 8.87 -4.53 14.96
CA ALA A 69 8.90 -5.13 13.62
C ALA A 69 8.01 -6.39 13.54
N ALA A 70 7.96 -7.19 14.61
CA ALA A 70 7.09 -8.36 14.68
C ALA A 70 5.60 -8.01 14.55
N ARG A 71 5.17 -6.84 15.02
CA ARG A 71 3.80 -6.36 14.80
C ARG A 71 3.59 -6.02 13.32
N ALA A 72 4.49 -5.23 12.73
CA ALA A 72 4.41 -4.88 11.31
C ALA A 72 4.35 -6.13 10.42
N ASN A 73 5.26 -7.07 10.63
CA ASN A 73 5.34 -8.32 9.86
C ASN A 73 4.06 -9.16 10.00
N ARG A 74 3.48 -9.27 11.20
CA ARG A 74 2.21 -9.98 11.40
C ARG A 74 1.06 -9.32 10.64
N ASP A 75 0.98 -8.00 10.67
CA ASP A 75 -0.08 -7.24 10.01
C ASP A 75 0.09 -7.32 8.47
N LEU A 76 1.31 -7.17 7.96
CA LEU A 76 1.65 -7.33 6.54
C LEU A 76 1.37 -8.74 6.03
N ALA A 77 1.65 -9.78 6.81
CA ALA A 77 1.37 -11.17 6.44
C ALA A 77 -0.13 -11.49 6.30
N GLN A 78 -1.02 -10.65 6.84
CA GLN A 78 -2.47 -10.78 6.59
C GLN A 78 -2.87 -10.26 5.21
N LEU A 79 -2.04 -9.43 4.58
CA LEU A 79 -2.28 -8.90 3.26
C LEU A 79 -1.87 -9.93 2.20
N ASN A 80 -2.75 -10.19 1.23
CA ASN A 80 -2.45 -11.08 0.10
C ASN A 80 -1.62 -10.36 -0.97
N LEU A 81 -0.52 -9.70 -0.57
CA LEU A 81 0.25 -8.78 -1.41
C LEU A 81 0.75 -9.45 -2.71
N ARG A 82 1.25 -10.68 -2.60
CA ARG A 82 1.68 -11.50 -3.75
C ARG A 82 0.56 -11.73 -4.74
N GLY A 83 -0.61 -12.14 -4.23
CA GLY A 83 -1.79 -12.41 -5.04
C GLY A 83 -2.29 -11.14 -5.71
N MET A 84 -2.42 -10.04 -4.96
CA MET A 84 -2.88 -8.76 -5.50
C MET A 84 -1.96 -8.24 -6.61
N LEU A 85 -0.63 -8.30 -6.43
CA LEU A 85 0.31 -7.92 -7.48
C LEU A 85 0.16 -8.80 -8.72
N TYR A 86 0.12 -10.12 -8.54
CA TYR A 86 -0.02 -11.06 -9.65
C TYR A 86 -1.36 -10.90 -10.40
N GLU A 87 -2.45 -10.79 -9.66
CA GLU A 87 -3.80 -10.63 -10.20
C GLU A 87 -4.00 -9.29 -10.89
N GLY A 88 -3.39 -8.21 -10.39
CA GLY A 88 -3.32 -6.94 -11.10
C GLY A 88 -2.70 -7.10 -12.50
N PHE A 89 -1.58 -7.83 -12.59
CA PHE A 89 -0.92 -8.11 -13.87
C PHE A 89 -1.78 -8.94 -14.82
N VAL A 90 -2.57 -9.89 -14.29
CA VAL A 90 -3.43 -10.74 -15.12
C VAL A 90 -4.72 -10.02 -15.54
N PHE A 91 -5.25 -9.13 -14.70
CA PHE A 91 -6.57 -8.54 -14.90
C PHE A 91 -6.57 -7.14 -15.51
N ALA A 92 -5.50 -6.35 -15.37
CA ALA A 92 -5.41 -5.02 -15.96
C ALA A 92 -5.44 -5.10 -17.50
N GLN A 93 -6.12 -4.15 -18.15
CA GLN A 93 -6.24 -4.11 -19.62
C GLN A 93 -5.41 -2.98 -20.25
N SER A 94 -4.90 -2.06 -19.44
CA SER A 94 -4.21 -0.84 -19.85
C SER A 94 -3.15 -0.43 -18.82
N PHE A 95 -2.28 0.52 -19.19
CA PHE A 95 -1.34 1.12 -18.25
C PHE A 95 -2.09 1.82 -17.11
N GLU A 96 -3.16 2.56 -17.45
CA GLU A 96 -3.95 3.34 -16.50
C GLU A 96 -4.61 2.45 -15.43
N ASP A 97 -5.06 1.25 -15.80
CA ASP A 97 -5.63 0.25 -14.87
C ASP A 97 -4.60 -0.29 -13.87
N ILE A 98 -3.40 -0.61 -14.34
CA ILE A 98 -2.36 -1.17 -13.46
C ILE A 98 -1.64 -0.08 -12.66
N SER A 99 -1.56 1.15 -13.15
CA SER A 99 -0.69 2.17 -12.56
C SER A 99 -1.31 2.81 -11.32
N SER A 100 -2.60 3.14 -11.38
CA SER A 100 -3.21 4.03 -10.39
C SER A 100 -4.62 3.60 -10.00
N ASN A 101 -5.05 4.04 -8.82
CA ASN A 101 -6.43 3.94 -8.35
C ASN A 101 -7.39 4.84 -9.16
N GLY A 102 -6.89 5.66 -10.09
CA GLY A 102 -7.73 6.32 -11.10
C GLY A 102 -8.23 5.35 -12.19
N GLY A 103 -7.52 4.25 -12.43
CA GLY A 103 -7.91 3.19 -13.37
C GLY A 103 -8.92 2.20 -12.79
N ARG A 104 -9.21 1.11 -13.50
CA ARG A 104 -10.13 0.07 -13.04
C ARG A 104 -9.37 -1.21 -12.67
N GLY A 105 -9.75 -1.85 -11.57
CA GLY A 105 -9.20 -3.14 -11.15
C GLY A 105 -8.21 -3.02 -10.00
N ILE A 106 -7.26 -3.96 -9.94
CA ILE A 106 -6.21 -4.00 -8.91
C ILE A 106 -4.97 -3.31 -9.49
N SER A 107 -4.63 -2.14 -8.95
CA SER A 107 -3.48 -1.36 -9.40
C SER A 107 -2.25 -1.59 -8.49
N ILE A 108 -1.07 -1.23 -8.98
CA ILE A 108 0.16 -1.14 -8.19
C ILE A 108 -0.02 -0.10 -7.07
N GLU A 109 -0.67 1.03 -7.35
CA GLU A 109 -0.98 2.06 -6.34
C GLU A 109 -1.84 1.52 -5.20
N GLN A 110 -2.82 0.64 -5.48
CA GLN A 110 -3.66 0.02 -4.45
C GLN A 110 -2.80 -0.81 -3.48
N VAL A 111 -1.91 -1.64 -4.00
CA VAL A 111 -1.03 -2.48 -3.17
C VAL A 111 0.02 -1.63 -2.43
N HIS A 112 0.55 -0.60 -3.10
CA HIS A 112 1.42 0.42 -2.51
C HIS A 112 0.77 1.10 -1.30
N ASN A 113 -0.50 1.50 -1.41
CA ASN A 113 -1.22 2.15 -0.31
C ASN A 113 -1.33 1.24 0.91
N ASN A 114 -1.51 -0.07 0.70
CA ASN A 114 -1.53 -1.03 1.81
C ASN A 114 -0.20 -1.10 2.55
N ILE A 115 0.92 -1.05 1.83
CA ILE A 115 2.25 -1.01 2.45
C ILE A 115 2.44 0.26 3.26
N HIS A 116 2.12 1.42 2.67
CA HIS A 116 2.21 2.72 3.35
C HIS A 116 1.47 2.74 4.69
N ASN A 117 0.25 2.20 4.72
CA ASN A 117 -0.53 2.15 5.95
C ASN A 117 -0.02 1.08 6.95
N THR A 118 0.20 -0.13 6.47
CA THR A 118 0.40 -1.31 7.33
C THR A 118 1.83 -1.41 7.86
N ALA A 119 2.85 -1.10 7.04
CA ALA A 119 4.25 -1.28 7.42
C ALA A 119 4.68 -0.37 8.60
N ALA A 120 4.03 0.77 8.77
CA ALA A 120 4.26 1.69 9.89
C ALA A 120 3.10 1.74 10.89
N CYS A 121 2.09 0.87 10.79
CA CYS A 121 0.93 0.84 11.69
C CYS A 121 0.20 2.20 11.78
N GLY A 122 0.06 2.90 10.66
CA GLY A 122 -0.60 4.21 10.59
C GLY A 122 0.23 5.40 11.11
N ASN A 123 1.53 5.22 11.38
CA ASN A 123 2.45 6.33 11.69
C ASN A 123 2.86 7.08 10.40
N GLN A 124 3.90 7.92 10.47
CA GLN A 124 4.22 8.90 9.43
C GLN A 124 4.45 8.34 8.00
N LEU A 125 4.75 7.04 7.83
CA LEU A 125 4.82 6.44 6.48
C LEU A 125 3.45 6.48 5.76
N SER A 126 2.32 6.44 6.48
CA SER A 126 0.99 6.48 5.89
C SER A 126 0.48 7.91 5.62
N GLN A 127 1.24 8.92 6.02
CA GLN A 127 0.93 10.33 5.87
C GLN A 127 1.84 10.90 4.79
N LEU A 128 1.32 11.19 3.59
CA LEU A 128 2.16 11.53 2.43
C LEU A 128 2.98 12.80 2.63
N THR A 129 2.55 13.68 3.55
CA THR A 129 3.34 14.85 4.00
C THR A 129 4.68 14.46 4.63
N TYR A 130 4.75 13.30 5.29
CA TYR A 130 5.93 12.83 6.03
C TYR A 130 6.57 11.57 5.45
N ALA A 131 5.85 10.81 4.62
CA ALA A 131 6.26 9.48 4.17
C ALA A 131 7.67 9.48 3.52
N GLY A 132 7.99 10.48 2.70
CA GLY A 132 9.29 10.58 2.03
C GLY A 132 10.50 10.76 2.96
N PHE A 133 10.29 11.10 4.23
CA PHE A 133 11.36 11.19 5.24
C PHE A 133 11.67 9.84 5.90
N ASP A 134 10.78 8.85 5.80
CA ASP A 134 11.02 7.51 6.32
C ASP A 134 12.00 6.76 5.40
N PRO A 135 13.15 6.24 5.90
CA PRO A 135 14.05 5.44 5.06
C PRO A 135 13.38 4.22 4.38
N LEU A 136 12.35 3.65 5.01
CA LEU A 136 11.59 2.53 4.44
C LEU A 136 10.84 2.91 3.16
N PHE A 137 10.46 4.19 3.00
CA PHE A 137 9.82 4.73 1.80
C PHE A 137 10.63 4.40 0.54
N TRP A 138 11.94 4.60 0.58
CA TRP A 138 12.80 4.43 -0.58
C TRP A 138 12.99 2.96 -0.97
N LEU A 139 13.03 2.05 0.01
CA LEU A 139 13.07 0.61 -0.24
C LEU A 139 11.74 0.11 -0.85
N HIS A 140 10.63 0.63 -0.34
CA HIS A 140 9.29 0.36 -0.84
C HIS A 140 9.11 0.88 -2.28
N HIS A 141 9.44 2.14 -2.55
CA HIS A 141 9.29 2.75 -3.88
C HIS A 141 10.27 2.18 -4.92
N ALA A 142 11.44 1.67 -4.50
CA ALA A 142 12.30 0.89 -5.39
C ALA A 142 11.66 -0.44 -5.82
N MET A 143 10.82 -1.06 -4.98
CA MET A 143 10.00 -2.22 -5.37
C MET A 143 8.81 -1.82 -6.25
N VAL A 144 8.21 -0.66 -6.01
CA VAL A 144 7.16 -0.12 -6.89
C VAL A 144 7.69 0.13 -8.29
N ASP A 145 8.85 0.76 -8.45
CA ASP A 145 9.50 0.91 -9.77
C ASP A 145 9.87 -0.45 -10.39
N ARG A 146 10.26 -1.44 -9.58
CA ARG A 146 10.48 -2.81 -10.05
C ARG A 146 9.20 -3.45 -10.60
N ALA A 147 8.06 -3.22 -9.94
CA ALA A 147 6.77 -3.69 -10.44
C ALA A 147 6.43 -3.02 -11.78
N TYR A 148 6.65 -1.70 -11.94
CA TYR A 148 6.50 -1.04 -13.23
C TYR A 148 7.43 -1.62 -14.31
N ALA A 149 8.69 -1.89 -13.97
CA ALA A 149 9.63 -2.52 -14.89
C ALA A 149 9.15 -3.92 -15.35
N PHE A 150 8.59 -4.74 -14.44
CA PHE A 150 7.96 -5.99 -14.84
C PHE A 150 6.74 -5.76 -15.74
N TRP A 151 5.89 -4.78 -15.45
CA TRP A 151 4.72 -4.49 -16.27
C TRP A 151 5.15 -4.11 -17.70
N GLU A 152 6.06 -3.17 -17.83
CA GLU A 152 6.59 -2.72 -19.13
C GLU A 152 7.19 -3.88 -19.93
N ALA A 153 7.93 -4.78 -19.27
CA ALA A 153 8.55 -5.92 -19.92
C ALA A 153 7.53 -6.98 -20.34
N THR A 154 6.51 -7.25 -19.51
CA THR A 154 5.54 -8.35 -19.74
C THR A 154 4.33 -7.94 -20.59
N HIS A 155 4.00 -6.65 -20.60
CA HIS A 155 2.87 -6.04 -21.32
C HIS A 155 3.35 -4.89 -22.24
N PRO A 156 4.24 -5.16 -23.22
CA PRO A 156 4.87 -4.11 -24.00
C PRO A 156 3.90 -3.30 -24.88
N ASP A 157 2.69 -3.83 -25.17
CA ASP A 157 1.63 -3.10 -25.88
C ASP A 157 0.87 -2.12 -24.98
N GLN A 158 0.91 -2.32 -23.66
CA GLN A 158 0.24 -1.51 -22.63
C GLN A 158 1.25 -0.91 -21.64
N ALA A 159 2.52 -0.81 -22.03
CA ALA A 159 3.62 -0.48 -21.13
C ALA A 159 3.63 0.98 -20.67
N VAL A 160 3.00 1.88 -21.43
CA VAL A 160 3.15 3.32 -21.24
C VAL A 160 1.80 4.00 -21.15
N MET A 161 1.76 5.11 -20.40
CA MET A 161 0.63 6.03 -20.41
C MET A 161 0.38 6.52 -21.84
N THR A 162 -0.86 6.38 -22.32
CA THR A 162 -1.27 6.86 -23.65
C THR A 162 -2.37 7.90 -23.58
N GLY A 163 -3.19 7.85 -22.54
CA GLY A 163 -4.31 8.77 -22.34
C GLY A 163 -3.93 10.13 -21.77
N SER A 164 -4.95 10.94 -21.52
CA SER A 164 -4.85 12.19 -20.76
C SER A 164 -5.95 12.25 -19.72
N TYR A 165 -5.69 12.88 -18.59
CA TYR A 165 -6.67 13.06 -17.52
C TYR A 165 -6.59 14.45 -16.91
N ARG A 166 -7.59 14.83 -16.09
CA ARG A 166 -7.59 16.11 -15.37
C ARG A 166 -6.85 15.90 -14.05
N GLY A 167 -5.69 16.54 -13.90
CA GLY A 167 -4.86 16.46 -12.71
C GLY A 167 -5.48 17.13 -11.50
N GLY A 168 -5.13 16.62 -10.32
CA GLY A 168 -5.34 17.32 -9.06
C GLY A 168 -4.45 18.57 -8.96
N GLY A 169 -4.66 19.37 -7.92
CA GLY A 169 -3.73 20.44 -7.58
C GLY A 169 -2.47 19.87 -6.95
N GLU A 170 -1.31 20.19 -7.50
CA GLU A 170 0.02 19.88 -6.96
C GLU A 170 0.80 21.19 -6.74
N PHE A 171 1.96 21.11 -6.11
CA PHE A 171 2.78 22.30 -5.83
C PHE A 171 3.13 23.11 -7.10
N THR A 172 3.46 22.45 -8.21
CA THR A 172 3.81 23.12 -9.48
C THR A 172 2.73 23.03 -10.55
N THR A 173 1.63 22.33 -10.28
CA THR A 173 0.63 21.97 -11.29
C THR A 173 -0.74 22.43 -10.82
N PRO A 174 -1.32 23.48 -11.43
CA PRO A 174 -2.64 23.96 -11.05
C PRO A 174 -3.70 22.87 -11.18
N GLU A 175 -4.66 22.90 -10.27
CA GLU A 175 -5.80 22.01 -10.31
C GLU A 175 -6.54 22.07 -11.65
N GLY A 176 -6.93 20.89 -12.16
CA GLY A 176 -7.61 20.79 -13.44
C GLY A 176 -6.66 20.95 -14.63
N THR A 177 -5.35 20.98 -14.45
CA THR A 177 -4.42 20.88 -15.58
C THR A 177 -4.64 19.54 -16.30
N THR A 178 -4.69 19.54 -17.64
CA THR A 178 -4.74 18.30 -18.40
C THR A 178 -3.35 17.64 -18.37
N ILE A 179 -3.26 16.48 -17.73
CA ILE A 179 -2.04 15.68 -17.65
C ILE A 179 -1.99 14.74 -18.85
N THR A 180 -0.82 14.65 -19.46
CA THR A 180 -0.53 13.84 -20.65
C THR A 180 0.82 13.13 -20.45
N PRO A 181 1.21 12.18 -21.32
CA PRO A 181 2.52 11.54 -21.22
C PRO A 181 3.71 12.52 -21.35
N ARG A 182 3.48 13.72 -21.88
CA ARG A 182 4.47 14.80 -22.06
C ARG A 182 4.38 15.88 -21.00
N SER A 183 3.47 15.76 -20.03
CA SER A 183 3.38 16.73 -18.94
C SER A 183 4.64 16.67 -18.07
N PRO A 184 5.21 17.81 -17.66
CA PRO A 184 6.43 17.84 -16.87
C PRO A 184 6.25 17.23 -15.47
N LEU A 185 7.14 16.32 -15.09
CA LEU A 185 7.27 15.75 -13.74
C LEU A 185 8.19 16.64 -12.90
N SER A 186 7.71 17.85 -12.56
CA SER A 186 8.48 18.74 -11.69
C SER A 186 8.62 18.14 -10.28
N PRO A 187 9.74 18.37 -9.58
CA PRO A 187 10.88 19.22 -9.94
C PRO A 187 12.04 18.44 -10.59
N PHE A 188 11.77 17.37 -11.33
CA PHE A 188 12.83 16.49 -11.87
C PHE A 188 13.29 16.93 -13.26
N PHE A 189 14.60 17.11 -13.43
CA PHE A 189 15.23 17.56 -14.67
C PHE A 189 16.34 16.59 -15.11
N ASP A 190 16.52 16.44 -16.43
CA ASP A 190 17.66 15.75 -17.01
C ASP A 190 18.94 16.60 -16.93
N GLY A 191 20.09 16.01 -17.30
CA GLY A 191 21.39 16.70 -17.28
C GLY A 191 21.51 17.90 -18.21
N SER A 192 20.55 18.10 -19.13
CA SER A 192 20.46 19.28 -20.00
C SER A 192 19.53 20.37 -19.44
N GLY A 193 18.92 20.15 -18.28
CA GLY A 193 17.97 21.06 -17.67
C GLY A 193 16.55 20.97 -18.24
N ARG A 194 16.23 19.92 -19.02
CA ARG A 194 14.85 19.67 -19.47
C ARG A 194 14.11 18.87 -18.41
N ARG A 195 12.84 19.20 -18.18
CA ARG A 195 12.01 18.44 -17.22
C ARG A 195 11.77 17.02 -17.73
N HIS A 196 11.84 16.07 -16.81
CA HIS A 196 11.37 14.72 -17.08
C HIS A 196 9.85 14.73 -17.34
N THR A 197 9.38 13.72 -18.08
CA THR A 197 7.99 13.45 -18.39
C THR A 197 7.75 11.95 -18.24
N ALA A 198 6.49 11.51 -18.15
CA ALA A 198 6.16 10.08 -18.15
C ALA A 198 6.75 9.39 -19.39
N GLN A 199 6.73 10.03 -20.56
CA GLN A 199 7.34 9.51 -21.78
C GLN A 199 8.87 9.40 -21.69
N SER A 200 9.57 10.34 -21.04
CA SER A 200 11.04 10.30 -20.98
C SER A 200 11.59 9.20 -20.08
N VAL A 201 10.84 8.82 -19.03
CA VAL A 201 11.32 7.87 -18.02
C VAL A 201 11.13 6.40 -18.44
N THR A 202 10.38 6.13 -19.52
CA THR A 202 10.20 4.76 -20.06
C THR A 202 11.49 4.19 -20.66
N ALA A 203 12.41 5.04 -21.09
CA ALA A 203 13.75 4.63 -21.53
C ALA A 203 14.67 4.35 -20.33
N ARG A 204 14.28 3.40 -19.47
CA ARG A 204 14.90 3.14 -18.16
C ARG A 204 16.40 2.83 -18.25
N GLN A 205 16.86 2.25 -19.35
CA GLN A 205 18.29 1.95 -19.59
C GLN A 205 19.18 3.21 -19.48
N ASN A 206 18.62 4.40 -19.68
CA ASN A 206 19.35 5.67 -19.63
C ASN A 206 19.63 6.17 -18.19
N TYR A 207 19.02 5.56 -17.18
CA TYR A 207 19.17 5.98 -15.78
C TYR A 207 20.23 5.18 -15.01
N GLY A 208 20.95 4.30 -15.72
CA GLY A 208 22.10 3.57 -15.21
C GLY A 208 21.75 2.46 -14.22
N TYR A 209 20.50 2.08 -14.06
CA TYR A 209 20.10 0.96 -13.20
C TYR A 209 19.25 -0.06 -13.97
N GLY A 210 19.09 -1.23 -13.36
CA GLY A 210 18.23 -2.30 -13.84
C GLY A 210 17.87 -3.21 -12.68
N TYR A 211 16.98 -4.16 -12.93
CA TYR A 211 16.57 -5.15 -11.95
C TYR A 211 17.03 -6.53 -12.36
N GLU A 212 17.41 -7.34 -11.38
CA GLU A 212 17.86 -8.70 -11.61
C GLU A 212 16.81 -9.48 -12.41
N GLY A 213 17.26 -10.10 -13.52
CA GLY A 213 16.43 -10.87 -14.44
C GLY A 213 15.60 -10.05 -15.43
N LEU A 214 15.68 -8.72 -15.42
CA LEU A 214 15.07 -7.83 -16.41
C LEU A 214 16.13 -7.19 -17.30
N ASP A 215 16.44 -7.84 -18.42
CA ASP A 215 17.39 -7.32 -19.42
C ASP A 215 16.67 -6.60 -20.56
N PHE A 216 16.47 -5.29 -20.41
CA PHE A 216 15.84 -4.44 -21.42
C PHE A 216 16.71 -4.16 -22.65
N SER A 217 17.89 -4.78 -22.78
CA SER A 217 18.65 -4.79 -24.04
C SER A 217 18.19 -5.88 -25.02
N LEU A 218 17.42 -6.87 -24.52
CA LEU A 218 16.90 -7.96 -25.34
C LEU A 218 15.82 -7.49 -26.32
N PRO A 219 15.64 -8.20 -27.46
CA PRO A 219 14.49 -7.99 -28.33
C PRO A 219 13.18 -8.11 -27.55
N ARG A 220 12.21 -7.25 -27.88
CA ARG A 220 10.92 -7.10 -27.18
C ARG A 220 10.23 -8.41 -26.81
N GLU A 221 10.09 -9.35 -27.75
CA GLU A 221 9.42 -10.62 -27.49
C GLU A 221 10.21 -11.55 -26.56
N GLU A 222 11.55 -11.48 -26.62
CA GLU A 222 12.39 -12.28 -25.73
C GLU A 222 12.41 -11.69 -24.32
N LEU A 223 12.51 -10.36 -24.19
CA LEU A 223 12.33 -9.66 -22.92
C LEU A 223 10.98 -10.04 -22.29
N ARG A 224 9.90 -9.99 -23.08
CA ARG A 224 8.56 -10.35 -22.61
C ARG A 224 8.50 -11.78 -22.11
N ARG A 225 9.02 -12.72 -22.88
CA ARG A 225 9.01 -14.15 -22.55
C ARG A 225 9.80 -14.46 -21.28
N GLN A 226 11.03 -13.93 -21.15
CA GLN A 226 11.88 -14.15 -19.97
C GLN A 226 11.33 -13.45 -18.73
N SER A 227 10.83 -12.22 -18.89
CA SER A 227 10.24 -11.46 -17.77
C SER A 227 8.95 -12.10 -17.27
N THR A 228 8.12 -12.63 -18.18
CA THR A 228 6.90 -13.37 -17.81
C THR A 228 7.26 -14.66 -17.07
N GLN A 229 8.29 -15.38 -17.52
CA GLN A 229 8.81 -16.55 -16.81
C GLN A 229 9.23 -16.20 -15.39
N LEU A 230 10.09 -15.18 -15.23
CA LEU A 230 10.57 -14.76 -13.93
C LEU A 230 9.42 -14.30 -13.02
N PHE A 231 8.52 -13.48 -13.54
CA PHE A 231 7.37 -12.99 -12.78
C PHE A 231 6.46 -14.14 -12.33
N ASN A 232 6.19 -15.12 -13.20
CA ASN A 232 5.43 -16.30 -12.84
C ASN A 232 6.15 -17.18 -11.80
N GLN A 233 7.48 -17.33 -11.88
CA GLN A 233 8.27 -18.03 -10.86
C GLN A 233 8.18 -17.35 -9.50
N LEU A 234 8.23 -16.02 -9.49
CA LEU A 234 8.24 -15.22 -8.27
C LEU A 234 6.83 -15.06 -7.68
N TYR A 235 5.78 -14.88 -8.46
CA TYR A 235 4.51 -14.38 -7.95
C TYR A 235 3.28 -15.22 -8.29
N SER A 236 3.35 -16.14 -9.26
CA SER A 236 2.19 -16.98 -9.58
C SER A 236 1.81 -17.88 -8.41
N PRO A 237 0.51 -17.95 -8.05
CA PRO A 237 0.00 -19.00 -7.18
C PRO A 237 0.37 -20.38 -7.75
N GLY A 238 1.11 -21.19 -6.98
CA GLY A 238 1.51 -22.53 -7.41
C GLY A 238 2.55 -22.59 -8.53
N ALA A 239 3.50 -21.67 -8.59
CA ALA A 239 4.61 -21.65 -9.56
C ALA A 239 5.26 -23.03 -9.80
N ASN A 240 5.44 -23.83 -8.74
CA ASN A 240 5.98 -25.20 -8.82
C ASN A 240 5.12 -26.17 -9.66
N ASN A 241 3.82 -25.92 -9.77
CA ASN A 241 2.91 -26.73 -10.59
C ASN A 241 2.94 -26.30 -12.06
N LEU A 242 3.17 -25.01 -12.35
CA LEU A 242 3.36 -24.52 -13.73
C LEU A 242 4.64 -25.08 -14.38
N LEU A 243 5.66 -25.38 -13.56
CA LEU A 243 6.89 -26.06 -14.01
C LEU A 243 6.67 -27.55 -14.33
N LYS A 244 5.60 -28.17 -13.81
CA LYS A 244 5.37 -29.63 -13.86
C LYS A 244 4.19 -30.06 -14.73
N LYS A 245 3.27 -29.15 -15.09
CA LYS A 245 2.05 -29.51 -15.83
C LYS A 245 2.30 -29.80 -17.31
N ARG A 246 1.99 -31.04 -17.71
CA ARG A 246 1.50 -31.40 -19.04
C ARG A 246 -0.03 -31.33 -19.00
N GLU A 247 -0.62 -30.50 -19.86
CA GLU A 247 -2.05 -30.47 -20.24
C GLU A 247 -3.06 -30.91 -19.15
N GLU A 248 -3.48 -29.99 -18.28
CA GLU A 248 -4.69 -30.18 -17.45
C GLU A 248 -5.74 -29.12 -17.77
N SER A 249 -6.95 -29.58 -18.11
CA SER A 249 -8.21 -28.83 -18.32
C SER A 249 -8.10 -27.50 -19.07
N THR A 250 -8.39 -27.54 -20.37
CA THR A 250 -8.63 -26.38 -21.24
C THR A 250 -9.95 -25.64 -20.95
N HIS A 251 -10.76 -26.10 -19.98
CA HIS A 251 -12.02 -25.44 -19.66
C HIS A 251 -11.79 -24.17 -18.83
N GLY A 252 -12.31 -23.05 -19.32
CA GLY A 252 -12.33 -21.79 -18.60
C GLY A 252 -13.07 -21.93 -17.27
N LYS A 253 -12.45 -21.47 -16.19
CA LYS A 253 -13.08 -21.37 -14.87
C LYS A 253 -13.70 -19.99 -14.71
N LYS A 254 -14.94 -19.94 -14.24
CA LYS A 254 -15.57 -18.67 -13.87
C LYS A 254 -14.97 -18.11 -12.58
N ILE A 255 -14.44 -16.90 -12.64
CA ILE A 255 -13.85 -16.14 -11.53
C ILE A 255 -14.58 -14.80 -11.35
N TYR A 256 -14.36 -14.13 -10.22
CA TYR A 256 -15.11 -12.97 -9.78
C TYR A 256 -14.22 -11.91 -9.14
N LEU A 257 -14.43 -10.66 -9.54
CA LEU A 257 -13.73 -9.49 -9.01
C LEU A 257 -14.74 -8.46 -8.50
N ALA A 258 -14.59 -8.02 -7.26
CA ALA A 258 -15.37 -6.93 -6.68
C ALA A 258 -14.69 -5.60 -6.98
N HIS A 259 -15.35 -4.71 -7.70
CA HIS A 259 -14.87 -3.37 -8.02
C HIS A 259 -15.55 -2.35 -7.13
N MET A 260 -14.76 -1.61 -6.36
CA MET A 260 -15.22 -0.53 -5.51
C MET A 260 -14.84 0.81 -6.13
N SER A 261 -15.77 1.76 -6.11
CA SER A 261 -15.54 3.15 -6.51
C SER A 261 -16.06 4.09 -5.44
N TYR A 262 -15.33 5.13 -5.09
CA TYR A 262 -15.70 6.11 -4.07
C TYR A 262 -15.05 7.46 -4.34
N ASP A 263 -15.73 8.54 -3.95
CA ASP A 263 -15.16 9.88 -3.91
C ASP A 263 -14.39 10.07 -2.61
N VAL A 264 -13.09 10.38 -2.73
CA VAL A 264 -12.25 10.58 -1.55
C VAL A 264 -12.67 11.82 -0.76
N GLU A 265 -13.33 12.80 -1.36
CA GLU A 265 -13.79 14.03 -0.67
C GLU A 265 -14.80 13.73 0.46
N GLU A 266 -15.54 12.63 0.35
CA GLU A 266 -16.49 12.19 1.37
C GLU A 266 -15.81 11.54 2.59
N MET A 267 -14.54 11.13 2.44
CA MET A 267 -13.69 10.61 3.51
C MET A 267 -12.82 11.72 4.09
N ILE A 268 -13.42 12.56 4.94
CA ILE A 268 -12.77 13.76 5.50
C ILE A 268 -11.55 13.40 6.36
N GLU A 269 -11.64 12.33 7.16
CA GLU A 269 -10.58 11.87 8.06
C GLU A 269 -9.76 10.74 7.42
N ARG A 270 -8.78 11.10 6.57
CA ARG A 270 -7.82 10.16 5.98
C ARG A 270 -6.49 10.15 6.76
N PRO A 271 -5.70 9.07 6.72
CA PRO A 271 -5.93 7.82 5.98
C PRO A 271 -7.08 6.97 6.56
N VAL A 272 -7.72 6.19 5.68
CA VAL A 272 -8.85 5.30 5.99
C VAL A 272 -8.55 3.90 5.49
N ARG A 273 -8.89 2.91 6.31
CA ARG A 273 -8.91 1.50 5.98
C ARG A 273 -10.33 1.04 5.67
N ILE A 274 -10.54 0.47 4.49
CA ILE A 274 -11.80 -0.16 4.08
C ILE A 274 -11.60 -1.67 4.06
N SER A 275 -12.24 -2.37 5.00
CA SER A 275 -12.24 -3.83 5.06
C SER A 275 -13.48 -4.37 4.33
N LEU A 276 -13.27 -5.23 3.34
CA LEU A 276 -14.34 -5.87 2.57
C LEU A 276 -14.68 -7.25 3.12
N TYR A 277 -15.98 -7.54 3.20
CA TYR A 277 -16.51 -8.80 3.69
C TYR A 277 -17.49 -9.42 2.68
N LEU A 278 -17.47 -10.74 2.56
CA LEU A 278 -18.47 -11.53 1.84
C LEU A 278 -18.91 -12.68 2.75
N CYS A 279 -20.23 -12.82 2.96
CA CYS A 279 -20.79 -13.82 3.90
C CYS A 279 -20.18 -13.75 5.31
N GLU A 280 -19.99 -12.53 5.84
CA GLU A 280 -19.31 -12.27 7.13
C GLU A 280 -17.83 -12.71 7.21
N LYS A 281 -17.20 -13.09 6.08
CA LYS A 281 -15.77 -13.43 6.01
C LYS A 281 -14.98 -12.26 5.46
N PHE A 282 -13.82 -11.96 6.04
CA PHE A 282 -12.92 -10.91 5.59
C PHE A 282 -12.17 -11.31 4.31
N MET A 283 -12.26 -10.47 3.28
CA MET A 283 -11.82 -10.80 1.92
C MET A 283 -10.59 -10.02 1.48
N GLY A 284 -10.46 -8.80 1.98
CA GLY A 284 -9.37 -7.92 1.61
C GLY A 284 -9.52 -6.55 2.23
N GLU A 285 -8.46 -5.78 2.08
CA GLU A 285 -8.31 -4.46 2.63
C GLU A 285 -7.96 -3.48 1.50
N ILE A 286 -8.60 -2.33 1.51
CA ILE A 286 -8.31 -1.20 0.63
C ILE A 286 -7.91 -0.05 1.54
N ASP A 287 -6.68 0.44 1.41
CA ASP A 287 -6.21 1.60 2.15
C ASP A 287 -6.29 2.85 1.27
N VAL A 288 -6.90 3.88 1.83
CA VAL A 288 -7.04 5.21 1.23
C VAL A 288 -6.13 6.16 1.99
N LEU A 289 -5.07 6.65 1.33
CA LEU A 289 -4.12 7.58 1.93
C LEU A 289 -4.71 9.01 2.00
N ASP A 290 -3.94 9.96 2.54
CA ASP A 290 -4.36 11.36 2.69
C ASP A 290 -4.47 12.12 1.35
N MET A 291 -3.83 11.63 0.28
CA MET A 291 -3.96 12.10 -1.10
C MET A 291 -4.41 10.96 -2.05
N PRO A 292 -5.03 11.29 -3.21
CA PRO A 292 -5.39 12.64 -3.68
C PRO A 292 -6.45 13.30 -2.78
N LEU A 293 -6.50 14.64 -2.78
CA LEU A 293 -7.47 15.36 -1.94
C LEU A 293 -8.92 15.14 -2.39
N LYS A 294 -9.09 14.91 -3.69
CA LYS A 294 -10.38 14.94 -4.37
C LYS A 294 -10.44 13.98 -5.54
N GLY A 295 -11.67 13.66 -5.94
CA GLY A 295 -11.97 12.86 -7.12
C GLY A 295 -12.25 11.40 -6.80
N ILE A 296 -12.75 10.71 -7.82
CA ILE A 296 -13.10 9.30 -7.71
C ILE A 296 -11.83 8.46 -7.71
N GLN A 297 -11.77 7.50 -6.80
CA GLN A 297 -10.79 6.44 -6.76
C GLN A 297 -11.49 5.09 -6.87
N ASN A 298 -10.78 4.13 -7.42
CA ASN A 298 -11.24 2.77 -7.59
C ASN A 298 -10.24 1.80 -6.95
N ALA A 299 -10.77 0.64 -6.60
CA ALA A 299 -9.98 -0.49 -6.14
C ALA A 299 -10.73 -1.78 -6.46
N ALA A 300 -10.03 -2.90 -6.53
CA ALA A 300 -10.68 -4.19 -6.69
C ALA A 300 -10.15 -5.25 -5.73
N VAL A 301 -11.01 -6.23 -5.42
CA VAL A 301 -10.69 -7.36 -4.54
C VAL A 301 -11.17 -8.66 -5.20
N PRO A 302 -10.28 -9.62 -5.47
CA PRO A 302 -10.67 -10.93 -6.00
C PRO A 302 -11.49 -11.72 -4.98
N LEU A 303 -12.46 -12.50 -5.46
CA LEU A 303 -13.45 -13.16 -4.60
C LEU A 303 -13.30 -14.69 -4.60
N GLU A 304 -12.28 -15.27 -5.19
CA GLU A 304 -12.17 -16.73 -5.37
C GLU A 304 -12.17 -17.47 -4.02
N LYS A 305 -11.27 -17.03 -3.12
CA LYS A 305 -11.15 -17.60 -1.77
C LYS A 305 -12.41 -17.39 -0.93
N ALA A 306 -13.03 -16.22 -1.10
CA ALA A 306 -14.27 -15.84 -0.46
C ALA A 306 -15.43 -16.76 -0.85
N ILE A 307 -15.63 -16.91 -2.15
CA ILE A 307 -16.72 -17.67 -2.74
C ILE A 307 -16.55 -19.16 -2.43
N GLU A 308 -15.33 -19.69 -2.46
CA GLU A 308 -15.07 -21.07 -2.03
C GLU A 308 -15.48 -21.28 -0.57
N THR A 309 -15.14 -20.33 0.30
CA THR A 309 -15.52 -20.38 1.72
C THR A 309 -17.04 -20.28 1.91
N CYS A 310 -17.69 -19.31 1.28
CA CYS A 310 -19.14 -19.13 1.35
C CYS A 310 -19.90 -20.37 0.81
N ARG A 311 -19.46 -20.95 -0.30
CA ARG A 311 -20.09 -22.14 -0.89
C ARG A 311 -19.98 -23.35 0.03
N ARG A 312 -18.83 -23.55 0.69
CA ARG A 312 -18.68 -24.59 1.73
C ARG A 312 -19.66 -24.38 2.90
N SER A 313 -20.01 -23.14 3.19
CA SER A 313 -21.03 -22.78 4.19
C SER A 313 -22.47 -22.78 3.65
N GLY A 314 -22.70 -23.23 2.41
CA GLY A 314 -24.03 -23.40 1.83
C GLY A 314 -24.63 -22.18 1.12
N SER A 315 -23.87 -21.09 0.93
CA SER A 315 -24.39 -19.88 0.29
C SER A 315 -24.62 -20.06 -1.23
N SER A 316 -25.77 -19.62 -1.69
CA SER A 316 -26.18 -19.53 -3.10
C SER A 316 -25.51 -18.36 -3.84
N ALA A 317 -25.52 -18.40 -5.18
CA ALA A 317 -24.98 -17.31 -6.01
C ALA A 317 -25.68 -15.96 -5.78
N LYS A 318 -26.98 -15.96 -5.45
CA LYS A 318 -27.76 -14.75 -5.14
C LYS A 318 -27.37 -14.16 -3.78
N GLU A 319 -26.97 -14.99 -2.83
CA GLU A 319 -26.48 -14.54 -1.52
C GLU A 319 -25.08 -13.94 -1.62
N LEU A 320 -24.22 -14.41 -2.53
CA LEU A 320 -22.94 -13.76 -2.82
C LEU A 320 -23.14 -12.31 -3.29
N LEU A 321 -24.11 -12.07 -4.18
CA LEU A 321 -24.41 -10.73 -4.71
C LEU A 321 -24.97 -9.75 -3.67
N ASN A 322 -25.63 -10.26 -2.64
CA ASN A 322 -26.28 -9.45 -1.60
C ASN A 322 -25.55 -9.48 -0.25
N GLY A 323 -24.46 -10.23 -0.17
CA GLY A 323 -23.69 -10.51 1.04
C GLY A 323 -22.41 -9.69 1.17
N MET A 324 -22.17 -8.73 0.25
CA MET A 324 -21.04 -7.82 0.34
C MET A 324 -21.28 -6.76 1.41
N ALA A 325 -20.31 -6.59 2.28
CA ALA A 325 -20.34 -5.60 3.34
C ALA A 325 -18.98 -4.95 3.53
N VAL A 326 -18.97 -3.71 4.00
CA VAL A 326 -17.75 -2.94 4.28
C VAL A 326 -17.70 -2.45 5.70
N ARG A 327 -16.49 -2.38 6.24
CA ARG A 327 -16.19 -1.66 7.47
C ARG A 327 -15.12 -0.63 7.18
N ILE A 328 -15.36 0.62 7.60
CA ILE A 328 -14.54 1.76 7.21
C ILE A 328 -13.98 2.38 8.49
N ILE A 329 -12.67 2.32 8.67
CA ILE A 329 -12.00 2.73 9.91
C ILE A 329 -10.93 3.76 9.58
N THR A 330 -11.02 4.93 10.19
CA THR A 330 -9.97 5.95 10.12
C THR A 330 -8.71 5.49 10.85
N HIS A 331 -7.57 6.12 10.57
CA HIS A 331 -6.32 5.88 11.29
C HIS A 331 -6.41 6.11 12.81
N THR A 332 -7.37 6.93 13.28
CA THR A 332 -7.62 7.14 14.72
C THR A 332 -8.43 6.00 15.37
N GLY A 333 -8.91 5.04 14.57
CA GLY A 333 -9.76 3.93 15.01
C GLY A 333 -11.25 4.26 14.99
N LYS A 334 -11.65 5.47 14.59
CA LYS A 334 -13.06 5.85 14.44
C LYS A 334 -13.67 5.17 13.21
N GLU A 335 -14.86 4.59 13.38
CA GLU A 335 -15.64 3.98 12.29
C GLU A 335 -16.46 5.03 11.55
N ILE A 336 -16.40 5.01 10.22
CA ILE A 336 -17.22 5.83 9.33
C ILE A 336 -18.40 4.97 8.85
N PRO A 337 -19.65 5.37 9.14
CA PRO A 337 -20.82 4.72 8.58
C PRO A 337 -20.88 4.86 7.04
N LEU A 338 -21.26 3.79 6.34
CA LEU A 338 -21.37 3.76 4.87
C LEU A 338 -22.32 4.83 4.31
N ASP A 339 -23.38 5.18 5.04
CA ASP A 339 -24.33 6.23 4.63
C ASP A 339 -23.71 7.64 4.59
N LYS A 340 -22.52 7.83 5.17
CA LYS A 340 -21.72 9.06 5.07
C LYS A 340 -20.87 9.13 3.81
N ILE A 341 -20.79 8.06 3.02
CA ILE A 341 -20.03 8.00 1.76
C ILE A 341 -21.00 7.56 0.65
N PRO A 342 -21.99 8.39 0.27
CA PRO A 342 -23.01 8.04 -0.70
C PRO A 342 -22.45 7.77 -2.11
N SER A 343 -21.24 8.24 -2.42
CA SER A 343 -20.55 7.90 -3.67
C SER A 343 -20.06 6.44 -3.72
N MET A 344 -19.90 5.76 -2.56
CA MET A 344 -19.32 4.43 -2.50
C MET A 344 -20.22 3.40 -3.17
N LYS A 345 -19.73 2.85 -4.27
CA LYS A 345 -20.43 1.87 -5.11
C LYS A 345 -19.60 0.61 -5.26
N MET A 346 -20.31 -0.49 -5.47
CA MET A 346 -19.72 -1.80 -5.71
C MET A 346 -20.30 -2.39 -7.00
N GLU A 347 -19.43 -2.94 -7.82
CA GLU A 347 -19.79 -3.76 -8.97
C GLU A 347 -19.16 -5.13 -8.83
N LEU A 348 -19.89 -6.16 -9.22
CA LEU A 348 -19.33 -7.50 -9.37
C LEU A 348 -19.04 -7.74 -10.85
N GLU A 349 -17.78 -8.01 -11.16
CA GLU A 349 -17.37 -8.53 -12.45
C GLU A 349 -17.24 -10.05 -12.36
N ASP A 350 -17.85 -10.77 -13.30
CA ASP A 350 -17.54 -12.17 -13.54
C ASP A 350 -16.87 -12.34 -14.90
N MET A 351 -15.92 -13.27 -14.97
CA MET A 351 -15.09 -13.48 -16.15
C MET A 351 -14.65 -14.93 -16.26
N GLU A 352 -14.26 -15.35 -17.46
CA GLU A 352 -13.67 -16.66 -17.72
C GLU A 352 -12.15 -16.59 -17.64
N TYR A 353 -11.59 -17.43 -16.79
CA TYR A 353 -10.16 -17.60 -16.58
C TYR A 353 -9.71 -18.92 -17.21
N THR A 354 -8.86 -18.82 -18.22
CA THR A 354 -8.15 -19.98 -18.78
C THR A 354 -6.74 -20.02 -18.19
N PRO A 355 -6.38 -21.08 -17.44
CA PRO A 355 -5.03 -21.22 -16.88
C PRO A 355 -3.93 -21.09 -17.93
N ALA A 356 -2.78 -20.54 -17.53
CA ALA A 356 -1.57 -20.53 -18.35
C ALA A 356 -1.15 -21.96 -18.69
N LYS A 357 -0.75 -22.21 -19.94
CA LYS A 357 -0.28 -23.54 -20.40
C LYS A 357 1.18 -23.78 -20.05
N SER A 358 1.92 -22.71 -19.75
CA SER A 358 3.34 -22.79 -19.36
C SER A 358 3.71 -21.60 -18.47
N ILE A 359 4.91 -21.65 -17.90
CA ILE A 359 5.46 -20.55 -17.11
C ILE A 359 5.79 -19.30 -17.95
N TYR A 360 5.79 -19.38 -19.28
CA TYR A 360 6.17 -18.29 -20.17
C TYR A 360 5.00 -17.39 -20.59
N GLU A 361 3.79 -17.67 -20.12
CA GLU A 361 2.60 -16.89 -20.44
C GLU A 361 1.73 -16.65 -19.20
N PHE A 362 0.94 -15.58 -19.23
CA PHE A 362 -0.11 -15.36 -18.24
C PHE A 362 -1.38 -16.15 -18.58
N PRO A 363 -2.23 -16.42 -17.56
CA PRO A 363 -3.59 -16.87 -17.80
C PRO A 363 -4.34 -15.93 -18.73
N LYS A 364 -5.28 -16.48 -19.51
CA LYS A 364 -6.13 -15.68 -20.40
C LYS A 364 -7.46 -15.36 -19.73
N ILE A 365 -7.87 -14.11 -19.84
CA ILE A 365 -9.15 -13.62 -19.33
C ILE A 365 -10.06 -13.30 -20.52
N SER A 366 -11.31 -13.75 -20.46
CA SER A 366 -12.32 -13.49 -21.48
C SER A 366 -13.71 -13.38 -20.86
N ASN A 367 -14.72 -13.02 -21.67
CA ASN A 367 -16.13 -13.03 -21.27
C ASN A 367 -16.40 -12.24 -19.98
N ARG A 368 -15.86 -11.01 -19.91
CA ARG A 368 -16.04 -10.09 -18.78
C ARG A 368 -17.47 -9.53 -18.78
N HIS A 369 -18.15 -9.68 -17.66
CA HIS A 369 -19.49 -9.15 -17.44
C HIS A 369 -19.55 -8.45 -16.09
N THR A 370 -19.95 -7.18 -16.10
CA THR A 370 -20.09 -6.37 -14.89
C THR A 370 -21.56 -6.17 -14.57
N ARG A 371 -21.89 -6.21 -13.27
CA ARG A 371 -23.22 -5.86 -12.76
C ARG A 371 -23.10 -5.09 -11.44
N PRO A 372 -24.01 -4.15 -11.17
CA PRO A 372 -24.08 -3.53 -9.85
C PRO A 372 -24.27 -4.57 -8.75
N ALA A 373 -23.69 -4.32 -7.58
CA ALA A 373 -23.85 -5.17 -6.44
C ALA A 373 -24.17 -4.37 -5.17
N ASN A 374 -24.99 -4.97 -4.30
CA ASN A 374 -25.47 -4.29 -3.11
C ASN A 374 -24.38 -4.28 -2.03
N LEU A 375 -24.00 -3.09 -1.61
CA LEU A 375 -23.05 -2.87 -0.53
C LEU A 375 -23.80 -2.52 0.76
N LYS A 376 -23.39 -3.11 1.88
CA LYS A 376 -23.97 -2.87 3.20
C LYS A 376 -22.89 -2.50 4.21
N GLN A 377 -23.27 -1.79 5.28
CA GLN A 377 -22.39 -1.65 6.43
C GLN A 377 -22.18 -3.04 7.07
N PHE A 378 -20.94 -3.40 7.34
CA PHE A 378 -20.63 -4.57 8.15
C PHE A 378 -20.93 -4.25 9.61
N LEU A 379 -21.85 -5.02 10.21
CA LEU A 379 -22.18 -4.92 11.62
C LEU A 379 -21.45 -6.03 12.36
N ALA A 380 -20.36 -5.69 13.05
CA ALA A 380 -19.72 -6.63 13.95
C ALA A 380 -20.75 -7.09 15.00
N LYS A 381 -21.07 -8.38 15.04
CA LYS A 381 -21.90 -8.94 16.12
C LYS A 381 -21.22 -8.56 17.43
N LYS A 382 -21.92 -7.84 18.31
CA LYS A 382 -21.47 -7.63 19.69
C LYS A 382 -21.34 -9.02 20.30
N ILE A 383 -20.12 -9.54 20.36
CA ILE A 383 -19.85 -10.71 21.19
C ILE A 383 -20.19 -10.27 22.60
N GLY A 384 -21.21 -10.91 23.19
CA GLY A 384 -21.55 -10.70 24.59
C GLY A 384 -20.29 -10.89 25.43
N LYS A 385 -20.14 -10.16 26.54
CA LYS A 385 -19.03 -10.35 27.48
C LYS A 385 -19.04 -11.79 28.00
N HIS A 386 -18.42 -12.72 27.26
CA HIS A 386 -18.01 -14.09 27.56
C HIS A 386 -17.65 -14.74 26.22
N GLU A 387 -16.52 -14.33 25.64
CA GLU A 387 -15.67 -15.07 24.69
C GLU A 387 -14.78 -14.05 23.96
N ARG A 388 -13.59 -13.83 24.49
CA ARG A 388 -12.50 -13.22 23.71
C ARG A 388 -12.00 -14.29 22.73
N PRO A 389 -11.76 -14.00 21.45
CA PRO A 389 -10.95 -14.88 20.63
C PRO A 389 -9.51 -14.78 21.14
N GLY A 390 -9.15 -15.68 22.06
CA GLY A 390 -7.79 -15.92 22.48
C GLY A 390 -7.03 -16.59 21.34
N GLY A 391 -5.77 -16.20 21.18
CA GLY A 391 -4.82 -16.92 20.35
C GLY A 391 -4.76 -18.38 20.78
N GLY A 392 -4.99 -19.28 19.83
CA GLY A 392 -4.77 -20.71 20.04
C GLY A 392 -3.27 -20.97 20.08
N GLU A 393 -2.70 -21.03 21.28
CA GLU A 393 -1.51 -21.85 21.53
C GLU A 393 -1.88 -23.31 21.30
N SER A 394 -1.48 -23.89 20.18
CA SER A 394 -1.43 -25.35 20.06
C SER A 394 -0.14 -25.84 20.71
N SER A 395 -0.21 -26.17 21.99
CA SER A 395 0.76 -27.02 22.65
C SER A 395 0.64 -28.45 22.10
N HIS A 396 1.56 -28.84 21.22
CA HIS A 396 1.76 -30.26 20.93
C HIS A 396 2.65 -30.85 22.02
N LYS A 397 2.03 -31.59 22.95
CA LYS A 397 2.70 -32.61 23.74
C LYS A 397 2.89 -33.85 22.86
N GLY A 398 4.13 -34.15 22.50
CA GLY A 398 4.60 -35.47 22.12
C GLY A 398 5.87 -35.74 22.91
N GLY A 399 5.80 -36.61 23.91
CA GLY A 399 6.96 -37.00 24.71
C GLY A 399 7.66 -38.22 24.12
N TYR A 400 8.98 -38.31 24.31
CA TYR A 400 9.77 -39.54 24.46
C TYR A 400 11.15 -39.21 25.04
N GLY A 401 11.52 -39.91 26.13
CA GLY A 401 12.87 -40.18 26.68
C GLY A 401 13.71 -38.97 27.14
N GLY A 402 14.27 -38.88 28.33
CA GLY A 402 14.75 -39.90 29.27
C GLY A 402 16.23 -39.60 29.58
N GLU A 403 16.56 -39.58 30.88
CA GLU A 403 17.91 -39.58 31.50
C GLU A 403 18.56 -38.23 31.88
N GLU A 404 18.36 -37.91 33.17
CA GLU A 404 19.35 -37.64 34.24
C GLU A 404 20.68 -36.92 33.90
N GLU A 405 20.92 -35.78 34.55
CA GLU A 405 21.90 -35.68 35.65
C GLU A 405 21.89 -34.31 36.34
N GLU A 406 22.44 -34.31 37.55
CA GLU A 406 22.32 -33.38 38.68
C GLU A 406 23.13 -32.07 38.56
N GLY A 407 22.84 -31.07 39.41
CA GLY A 407 23.82 -30.00 39.68
C GLY A 407 23.33 -28.70 40.34
N TYR A 408 23.17 -28.73 41.67
CA TYR A 408 23.35 -27.68 42.70
C TYR A 408 23.39 -26.17 42.37
N GLY A 409 22.73 -25.37 43.23
CA GLY A 409 23.20 -24.01 43.58
C GLY A 409 22.16 -23.05 44.17
N LYS A 410 22.09 -22.96 45.50
CA LYS A 410 21.34 -21.95 46.30
C LYS A 410 21.93 -20.53 46.11
N ASN A 411 21.13 -19.46 46.21
CA ASN A 411 20.88 -18.68 47.45
C ASN A 411 20.18 -17.32 47.17
N GLU A 412 19.27 -16.96 48.08
CA GLU A 412 18.97 -15.62 48.67
C GLU A 412 18.86 -14.40 47.73
N GLY A 413 17.85 -13.53 47.78
CA GLY A 413 16.91 -13.15 48.82
C GLY A 413 16.77 -11.62 48.77
N SER A 414 15.58 -11.07 48.54
CA SER A 414 15.21 -9.72 48.98
C SER A 414 13.71 -9.46 48.79
N GLU A 415 13.09 -9.15 49.91
CA GLU A 415 11.73 -8.66 50.15
C GLU A 415 11.47 -7.35 49.37
N GLU A 416 10.24 -7.02 48.99
CA GLU A 416 9.28 -6.27 49.83
C GLU A 416 7.99 -5.97 49.06
N LYS A 417 7.00 -5.47 49.80
CA LYS A 417 5.56 -5.54 49.55
C LYS A 417 5.01 -4.31 48.82
N GLY A 418 3.85 -4.49 48.21
CA GLY A 418 3.04 -3.40 47.67
C GLY A 418 2.17 -2.66 48.69
N TYR A 419 1.42 -1.71 48.12
CA TYR A 419 0.16 -1.05 48.52
C TYR A 419 0.25 0.47 48.69
N GLY A 420 -0.71 1.16 48.05
CA GLY A 420 -1.02 2.56 48.35
C GLY A 420 -1.80 3.27 47.24
N GLY A 421 -3.12 3.06 47.19
CA GLY A 421 -4.02 3.81 46.33
C GLY A 421 -4.24 5.25 46.80
N SER A 422 -4.69 6.11 45.89
CA SER A 422 -5.34 7.37 46.26
C SER A 422 -6.51 7.67 45.32
N LYS A 423 -7.65 8.01 45.96
CA LYS A 423 -8.93 8.44 45.40
C LYS A 423 -8.85 9.89 44.89
N LYS A 424 -9.82 10.23 44.01
CA LYS A 424 -10.63 11.47 43.89
C LYS A 424 -10.67 11.94 42.43
N GLU A 425 -11.73 12.54 41.89
CA GLU A 425 -13.13 12.76 42.25
C GLU A 425 -13.81 13.15 40.92
N SER A 426 -15.09 12.83 40.78
CA SER A 426 -15.93 13.19 39.63
C SER A 426 -16.65 14.51 39.89
N TYR A 427 -16.68 15.42 38.92
CA TYR A 427 -17.70 16.44 38.61
C TYR A 427 -17.36 16.93 37.19
N GLY A 428 -18.24 17.30 36.27
CA GLY A 428 -19.68 17.55 36.25
C GLY A 428 -19.98 18.16 34.88
N ASP A 429 -21.18 17.87 34.38
CA ASP A 429 -21.73 18.20 33.07
C ASP A 429 -21.92 19.71 32.86
N SER A 430 -21.66 20.25 31.66
CA SER A 430 -22.33 21.47 31.17
C SER A 430 -22.21 21.70 29.65
N LYS A 431 -23.38 21.56 29.00
CA LYS A 431 -24.01 22.30 27.89
C LYS A 431 -23.17 23.08 26.84
N LYS A 432 -23.58 22.82 25.60
CA LYS A 432 -23.50 23.62 24.36
C LYS A 432 -23.74 25.13 24.55
N GLU A 433 -22.95 25.93 23.84
CA GLU A 433 -23.40 27.11 23.09
C GLU A 433 -22.65 27.17 21.75
N GLY A 434 -23.34 27.61 20.70
CA GLY A 434 -22.76 27.89 19.39
C GLY A 434 -23.08 29.31 18.98
N TYR A 435 -22.18 29.94 18.23
CA TYR A 435 -22.26 31.08 17.32
C TYR A 435 -20.85 31.14 16.69
N GLY A 436 -20.56 31.54 15.45
CA GLY A 436 -21.20 32.40 14.46
C GLY A 436 -20.03 32.87 13.57
N GLY A 437 -20.25 33.00 12.27
CA GLY A 437 -19.18 33.15 11.27
C GLY A 437 -18.30 34.39 11.43
N SER A 438 -17.10 34.34 10.84
CA SER A 438 -16.30 35.53 10.54
C SER A 438 -15.58 35.40 9.19
N LYS A 439 -16.02 36.29 8.29
CA LYS A 439 -15.30 37.07 7.28
C LYS A 439 -14.07 36.44 6.59
N LYS A 440 -14.24 36.24 5.28
CA LYS A 440 -13.18 36.37 4.27
C LYS A 440 -12.64 37.80 4.30
N GLU A 441 -11.34 37.96 4.48
CA GLU A 441 -10.61 39.15 4.06
C GLU A 441 -9.75 38.80 2.84
N SER A 442 -10.06 39.47 1.74
CA SER A 442 -9.24 39.54 0.55
C SER A 442 -8.07 40.49 0.81
N TYR A 443 -6.84 40.08 0.47
CA TYR A 443 -5.76 41.03 0.24
C TYR A 443 -5.52 41.16 -1.26
N GLY A 444 -5.77 42.38 -1.74
CA GLY A 444 -5.53 42.81 -3.10
C GLY A 444 -4.09 43.28 -3.34
N ASP A 445 -3.77 43.26 -4.62
CA ASP A 445 -2.74 44.00 -5.36
C ASP A 445 -1.88 45.03 -4.60
N SER A 446 -0.56 44.87 -4.75
CA SER A 446 0.34 46.03 -4.80
C SER A 446 1.36 45.90 -5.94
N LYS A 447 1.11 46.75 -6.94
CA LYS A 447 1.95 47.34 -7.98
C LYS A 447 3.43 46.91 -8.10
N LYS A 448 3.73 46.49 -9.34
CA LYS A 448 5.00 46.56 -10.07
C LYS A 448 5.85 47.81 -9.75
N LYS A 449 7.16 47.60 -9.59
CA LYS A 449 8.21 48.47 -10.13
C LYS A 449 9.10 47.62 -11.05
N GLY A 450 9.16 48.00 -12.32
CA GLY A 450 10.08 47.43 -13.29
C GLY A 450 11.48 48.01 -13.14
N TYR A 451 12.48 47.20 -13.50
CA TYR A 451 13.76 47.69 -13.99
C TYR A 451 14.01 47.04 -15.35
N GLY A 452 14.32 47.90 -16.31
CA GLY A 452 14.38 47.60 -17.73
C GLY A 452 15.67 46.92 -18.18
N SER A 453 15.59 46.57 -19.45
CA SER A 453 16.61 46.05 -20.35
C SER A 453 17.88 46.89 -20.44
N SER A 454 19.00 46.21 -20.68
CA SER A 454 20.01 46.67 -21.62
C SER A 454 20.65 45.47 -22.30
N GLU A 455 20.36 45.32 -23.60
CA GLU A 455 21.28 44.71 -24.56
C GLU A 455 22.53 45.60 -24.67
N SER A 456 23.69 44.96 -24.88
CA SER A 456 24.80 45.56 -25.62
C SER A 456 25.68 44.47 -26.20
N ASP A 457 25.93 44.59 -27.50
CA ASP A 457 26.84 43.83 -28.35
C ASP A 457 28.24 43.62 -27.75
N TYR A 458 28.80 42.42 -27.92
CA TYR A 458 30.02 42.11 -28.70
C TYR A 458 30.34 40.60 -28.63
#